data_AF-A0A939Y5U6-F1
#
_entry.id   AF-A0A939Y5U6-F1
#
_cell.length_a   1.000
_cell.length_b   1.000
_cell.length_c   1.000
_cell.angle_alpha   90.00
_cell.angle_beta   90.00
_cell.angle_gamma   90.00
#
_symmetry.space_group_name_H-M   'P 1'
#
loop_
_entity.id
_entity.type
_entity.pdbx_description
1 polymer ?
#
loop_
_entity_poly.entity_id
_entity_poly.type
_entity_poly.pdbx_seq_one_letter_code
_entity_poly.pdbx_strand_id
1 'polypeptide(L)'
;MTLQKWIKDRAIHGYPTFSIEDVRGTGMYSSEQIMKNELNRLCSNKIIVNVYRGFYVIIPVHYVLRGSVPATYYIDQLMTYLSKPYYVCMLSAAELLGVAHQRPQQFSVMTTYPRRQLVTTRNVTTDWFYRDTLPEDALIIKNTETGTIRISNSLLTAADLVQNQQHVGGLSRVATILEELTEQIDINSQFQTLIPYVKTVTWQRLGFILENVIEDKETADKLYELLRASSARMVYKPLSTSAEDNPSSRDNRWKININVEIETDDI
;
A
#
# COMPACT_ATOMS: atom_id res chain seq x y z
N MET A 1 -20.99 -23.09 25.59
CA MET A 1 -20.82 -22.59 24.20
C MET A 1 -19.39 -22.90 23.77
N THR A 2 -19.16 -23.49 22.59
CA THR A 2 -17.78 -23.77 22.12
C THR A 2 -17.22 -22.57 21.35
N LEU A 3 -15.88 -22.43 21.32
CA LEU A 3 -15.22 -21.34 20.57
C LEU A 3 -15.59 -21.39 19.08
N GLN A 4 -15.64 -22.57 18.48
CA GLN A 4 -16.06 -22.70 17.08
C GLN A 4 -17.50 -22.22 16.84
N LYS A 5 -18.43 -22.46 17.76
CA LYS A 5 -19.81 -21.95 17.64
C LYS A 5 -19.84 -20.44 17.78
N TRP A 6 -19.06 -19.87 18.70
CA TRP A 6 -18.92 -18.42 18.87
C TRP A 6 -18.29 -17.73 17.66
N ILE A 7 -17.26 -18.33 17.05
CA ILE A 7 -16.66 -17.82 15.81
C ILE A 7 -17.68 -17.82 14.67
N LYS A 8 -18.43 -18.92 14.51
CA LYS A 8 -19.50 -19.00 13.49
C LYS A 8 -20.57 -17.96 13.73
N ASP A 9 -20.98 -17.76 14.99
CA ASP A 9 -21.98 -16.76 15.36
C ASP A 9 -21.50 -15.34 15.04
N ARG A 10 -20.24 -14.99 15.35
CA ARG A 10 -19.63 -13.70 14.92
C ARG A 10 -19.66 -13.52 13.41
N ALA A 11 -19.29 -14.54 12.66
CA ALA A 11 -19.30 -14.47 11.19
C ALA A 11 -20.71 -14.24 10.64
N ILE A 12 -21.73 -14.89 11.21
CA ILE A 12 -23.15 -14.70 10.83
C ILE A 12 -23.60 -13.25 11.09
N HIS A 13 -23.13 -12.64 12.17
CA HIS A 13 -23.40 -11.23 12.50
C HIS A 13 -22.52 -10.23 11.73
N GLY A 14 -21.75 -10.68 10.73
CA GLY A 14 -20.96 -9.80 9.89
C GLY A 14 -19.63 -9.35 10.52
N TYR A 15 -19.13 -10.04 11.54
CA TYR A 15 -17.81 -9.78 12.12
C TYR A 15 -16.78 -10.78 11.57
N PRO A 16 -16.04 -10.43 10.50
CA PRO A 16 -15.10 -11.35 9.83
C PRO A 16 -13.81 -11.60 10.61
N THR A 17 -13.53 -10.81 11.65
CA THR A 17 -12.30 -10.87 12.43
C THR A 17 -12.58 -10.85 13.93
N PHE A 18 -11.58 -11.27 14.70
CA PHE A 18 -11.57 -11.15 16.15
C PHE A 18 -10.14 -11.14 16.70
N SER A 19 -9.97 -10.57 17.89
CA SER A 19 -8.73 -10.56 18.65
C SER A 19 -8.71 -11.65 19.72
N ILE A 20 -7.54 -11.93 20.27
CA ILE A 20 -7.39 -12.80 21.44
C ILE A 20 -8.11 -12.23 22.66
N GLU A 21 -8.21 -10.90 22.77
CA GLU A 21 -8.95 -10.24 23.84
C GLU A 21 -10.47 -10.49 23.72
N ASP A 22 -11.01 -10.51 22.50
CA ASP A 22 -12.42 -10.90 22.28
C ASP A 22 -12.68 -12.32 22.82
N VAL A 23 -11.75 -13.26 22.57
CA VAL A 23 -11.87 -14.64 23.07
C VAL A 23 -11.76 -14.69 24.59
N ARG A 24 -10.86 -13.93 25.21
CA ARG A 24 -10.77 -13.81 26.68
C ARG A 24 -12.05 -13.26 27.28
N GLY A 25 -12.64 -12.24 26.66
CA GLY A 25 -13.89 -11.63 27.08
C GLY A 25 -15.08 -12.61 27.14
N THR A 26 -15.02 -13.72 26.40
CA THR A 26 -16.08 -14.75 26.45
C THR A 26 -16.09 -15.57 27.76
N GLY A 27 -15.00 -15.58 28.52
CA GLY A 27 -14.87 -16.38 29.75
C GLY A 27 -14.92 -17.90 29.53
N MET A 28 -14.79 -18.40 28.29
CA MET A 28 -14.93 -19.83 27.97
C MET A 28 -13.78 -20.71 28.47
N TYR A 29 -12.62 -20.12 28.74
CA TYR A 29 -11.39 -20.85 29.06
C TYR A 29 -10.81 -20.39 30.39
N SER A 30 -10.58 -21.34 31.30
CA SER A 30 -9.93 -21.08 32.59
C SER A 30 -8.40 -20.98 32.49
N SER A 31 -7.81 -21.37 31.35
CA SER A 31 -6.35 -21.37 31.13
C SER A 31 -6.00 -20.85 29.73
N GLU A 32 -5.02 -19.93 29.68
CA GLU A 32 -4.44 -19.39 28.44
C GLU A 32 -3.90 -20.48 27.52
N GLN A 33 -3.33 -21.54 28.09
CA GLN A 33 -2.75 -22.63 27.28
C GLN A 33 -3.84 -23.40 26.53
N ILE A 34 -4.97 -23.65 27.17
CA ILE A 34 -6.10 -24.36 26.55
C ILE A 34 -6.67 -23.53 25.40
N MET A 35 -6.83 -22.21 25.62
CA MET A 35 -7.29 -21.28 24.58
C MET A 35 -6.35 -21.27 23.37
N LYS A 36 -5.04 -21.14 23.60
CA LYS A 36 -4.03 -21.13 22.51
C LYS A 36 -4.00 -22.44 21.76
N ASN A 37 -4.10 -23.58 22.45
CA ASN A 37 -4.15 -24.90 21.81
C ASN A 37 -5.39 -25.02 20.91
N GLU A 38 -6.55 -24.54 21.36
CA GLU A 38 -7.77 -24.55 20.54
C GLU A 38 -7.67 -23.62 19.33
N LEU A 39 -7.16 -22.39 19.52
CA LEU A 39 -6.93 -21.46 18.40
C LEU A 39 -5.97 -22.04 17.37
N ASN A 40 -4.89 -22.68 17.81
CA ASN A 40 -3.95 -23.37 16.92
C ASN A 40 -4.62 -24.52 16.16
N ARG A 41 -5.48 -25.31 16.82
CA ARG A 41 -6.28 -26.37 16.18
C ARG A 41 -7.19 -25.80 15.10
N LEU A 42 -7.85 -24.68 15.36
CA LEU A 42 -8.72 -24.00 14.38
C LEU A 42 -7.94 -23.41 13.20
N CYS A 43 -6.73 -22.90 13.44
CA CYS A 43 -5.81 -22.49 12.38
C CYS A 43 -5.40 -23.69 11.49
N SER A 44 -5.00 -24.81 12.10
CA SER A 44 -4.63 -26.03 11.36
C SER A 44 -5.79 -26.57 10.50
N ASN A 45 -7.02 -26.42 10.99
CA ASN A 45 -8.24 -26.81 10.28
C ASN A 45 -8.71 -25.78 9.24
N LYS A 46 -7.95 -24.69 8.99
CA LYS A 46 -8.29 -23.61 8.05
C LYS A 46 -9.67 -22.98 8.30
N ILE A 47 -10.10 -22.92 9.56
CA ILE A 47 -11.33 -22.21 9.96
C ILE A 47 -11.02 -20.74 10.21
N ILE A 48 -9.85 -20.46 10.78
CA ILE A 48 -9.34 -19.12 11.02
C ILE A 48 -7.90 -19.04 10.53
N VAL A 49 -7.42 -17.83 10.28
CA VAL A 49 -6.01 -17.55 10.03
C VAL A 49 -5.55 -16.47 10.99
N ASN A 50 -4.42 -16.71 11.66
CA ASN A 50 -3.72 -15.64 12.37
C ASN A 50 -3.03 -14.77 11.32
N VAL A 51 -3.34 -13.47 11.26
CA VAL A 51 -2.72 -12.51 10.32
C VAL A 51 -1.81 -11.51 11.03
N TYR A 52 -1.97 -11.40 12.34
CA TYR A 52 -1.10 -10.64 13.23
C TYR A 52 -1.16 -11.27 14.62
N ARG A 53 -0.14 -11.04 15.45
CA ARG A 53 -0.06 -11.61 16.80
C ARG A 53 -1.34 -11.33 17.60
N GLY A 54 -2.08 -12.39 17.89
CA GLY A 54 -3.35 -12.31 18.63
C GLY A 54 -4.53 -11.72 17.85
N PHE A 55 -4.43 -11.57 16.53
CA PHE A 55 -5.52 -11.12 15.66
C PHE A 55 -5.79 -12.17 14.57
N TYR A 56 -7.05 -12.54 14.44
CA TYR A 56 -7.50 -13.66 13.64
C TYR A 56 -8.58 -13.22 12.66
N VAL A 57 -8.50 -13.78 11.45
CA VAL A 57 -9.51 -13.63 10.40
C VAL A 57 -10.23 -14.96 10.26
N ILE A 58 -11.56 -14.92 10.26
CA ILE A 58 -12.41 -16.08 9.99
C ILE A 58 -12.34 -16.34 8.50
N ILE A 59 -11.92 -17.54 8.08
CA ILE A 59 -11.76 -17.87 6.67
C ILE A 59 -13.16 -18.08 6.07
N PRO A 60 -13.62 -17.23 5.14
CA PRO A 60 -14.89 -17.42 4.46
C PRO A 60 -14.84 -18.66 3.56
N VAL A 61 -16.00 -19.27 3.35
CA VAL A 61 -16.10 -20.52 2.56
C VAL A 61 -15.51 -20.39 1.15
N HIS A 62 -15.66 -19.22 0.50
CA HIS A 62 -15.12 -18.95 -0.83
C HIS A 62 -13.59 -18.78 -0.88
N TYR A 63 -12.94 -18.60 0.27
CA TYR A 63 -11.48 -18.51 0.38
C TYR A 63 -10.81 -19.81 0.84
N VAL A 64 -11.57 -20.82 1.26
CA VAL A 64 -11.03 -22.10 1.78
C VAL A 64 -10.16 -22.80 0.73
N LEU A 65 -10.61 -22.86 -0.53
CA LEU A 65 -9.86 -23.46 -1.63
C LEU A 65 -8.66 -22.61 -2.06
N ARG A 66 -8.79 -21.28 -2.01
CA ARG A 66 -7.70 -20.33 -2.30
C ARG A 66 -6.56 -20.46 -1.29
N GLY A 67 -6.85 -20.93 -0.07
CA GLY A 67 -5.85 -21.15 0.99
C GLY A 67 -5.33 -19.86 1.64
N SER A 68 -5.75 -18.69 1.15
CA SER A 68 -5.42 -17.38 1.70
C SER A 68 -6.62 -16.43 1.64
N VAL A 69 -6.71 -15.55 2.64
CA VAL A 69 -7.70 -14.48 2.69
C VAL A 69 -6.99 -13.17 2.30
N PRO A 70 -7.45 -12.45 1.26
CA PRO A 70 -6.83 -11.19 0.84
C PRO A 70 -6.79 -10.16 1.96
N ALA A 71 -5.74 -9.34 1.99
CA ALA A 71 -5.62 -8.28 3.00
C ALA A 71 -6.73 -7.23 2.92
N THR A 72 -7.29 -6.98 1.72
CA THR A 72 -8.47 -6.12 1.54
C THR A 72 -9.68 -6.58 2.36
N TYR A 73 -9.72 -7.85 2.79
CA TYR A 73 -10.77 -8.42 3.62
C TYR A 73 -10.68 -8.05 5.11
N TYR A 74 -9.49 -7.70 5.61
CA TYR A 74 -9.27 -7.53 7.05
C TYR A 74 -8.39 -6.35 7.47
N ILE A 75 -7.76 -5.64 6.53
CA ILE A 75 -6.73 -4.65 6.86
C ILE A 75 -7.29 -3.48 7.68
N ASP A 76 -8.52 -3.03 7.41
CA ASP A 76 -9.15 -1.94 8.16
C ASP A 76 -9.39 -2.33 9.63
N GLN A 77 -9.92 -3.54 9.85
CA GLN A 77 -10.14 -4.07 11.20
C GLN A 77 -8.82 -4.33 11.92
N LEU A 78 -7.80 -4.80 11.20
CA LEU A 78 -6.45 -4.97 11.76
C LEU A 78 -5.86 -3.62 12.20
N MET A 79 -5.95 -2.59 11.36
CA MET A 79 -5.38 -1.28 11.67
C MET A 79 -6.13 -0.56 12.79
N THR A 80 -7.44 -0.78 12.89
CA THR A 80 -8.27 -0.39 14.05
C THR A 80 -7.81 -1.08 15.32
N TYR A 81 -7.61 -2.41 15.29
CA TYR A 81 -7.08 -3.18 16.44
C TYR A 81 -5.68 -2.72 16.84
N LEU A 82 -4.83 -2.35 15.87
CA LEU A 82 -3.50 -1.82 16.15
C LEU A 82 -3.53 -0.36 16.63
N SER A 83 -4.67 0.32 16.48
CA SER A 83 -4.84 1.76 16.71
C SER A 83 -3.79 2.57 15.94
N LYS A 84 -3.63 2.25 14.65
CA LYS A 84 -2.70 2.92 13.75
C LYS A 84 -3.43 3.44 12.52
N PRO A 85 -3.15 4.69 12.10
CA PRO A 85 -3.63 5.18 10.82
C PRO A 85 -2.90 4.44 9.69
N TYR A 86 -3.55 4.32 8.55
CA TYR A 86 -3.00 3.59 7.41
C TYR A 86 -3.62 4.03 6.09
N TYR A 87 -2.96 3.65 5.00
CA TYR A 87 -3.59 3.52 3.69
C TYR A 87 -2.90 2.42 2.87
N VAL A 88 -3.61 1.87 1.91
CA VAL A 88 -3.06 0.94 0.91
C VAL A 88 -2.34 1.75 -0.16
N CYS A 89 -1.10 1.37 -0.46
CA CYS A 89 -0.17 2.15 -1.29
C CYS A 89 0.44 1.32 -2.44
N MET A 90 1.33 1.94 -3.22
CA MET A 90 2.10 1.28 -4.28
C MET A 90 1.22 0.54 -5.30
N LEU A 91 1.69 -0.60 -5.78
CA LEU A 91 1.03 -1.50 -6.71
C LEU A 91 -0.36 -1.95 -6.23
N SER A 92 -0.56 -2.08 -4.91
CA SER A 92 -1.87 -2.45 -4.36
C SER A 92 -2.88 -1.32 -4.49
N ALA A 93 -2.46 -0.06 -4.35
CA ALA A 93 -3.32 1.08 -4.66
C ALA A 93 -3.59 1.19 -6.17
N ALA A 94 -2.56 1.02 -7.00
CA ALA A 94 -2.69 1.00 -8.46
C ALA A 94 -3.70 -0.06 -8.94
N GLU A 95 -3.65 -1.28 -8.39
CA GLU A 95 -4.66 -2.33 -8.66
C GLU A 95 -6.07 -1.88 -8.28
N LEU A 96 -6.23 -1.26 -7.11
CA LEU A 96 -7.55 -0.81 -6.61
C LEU A 96 -8.08 0.43 -7.34
N LEU A 97 -7.20 1.22 -7.96
CA LEU A 97 -7.52 2.30 -8.91
C LEU A 97 -7.85 1.76 -10.31
N GLY A 98 -7.54 0.49 -10.58
CA GLY A 98 -7.84 -0.18 -11.85
C GLY A 98 -6.79 -0.01 -12.93
N VAL A 99 -5.58 0.41 -12.57
CA VAL A 99 -4.47 0.72 -13.51
C VAL A 99 -3.29 -0.26 -13.42
N ALA A 100 -3.49 -1.40 -12.77
CA ALA A 100 -2.46 -2.44 -12.68
C ALA A 100 -2.85 -3.64 -13.53
N HIS A 101 -2.14 -3.85 -14.64
CA HIS A 101 -2.33 -4.98 -15.55
C HIS A 101 -2.07 -6.34 -14.90
N GLN A 102 -1.21 -6.37 -13.88
CA GLN A 102 -0.85 -7.57 -13.16
C GLN A 102 -1.21 -7.42 -11.68
N ARG A 103 -1.78 -8.50 -11.11
CA ARG A 103 -2.01 -8.56 -9.67
C ARG A 103 -0.68 -8.48 -8.91
N PRO A 104 -0.53 -7.54 -7.96
CA PRO A 104 0.63 -7.51 -7.08
C PRO A 104 0.75 -8.82 -6.30
N GLN A 105 1.97 -9.34 -6.19
CA GLN A 105 2.23 -10.52 -5.37
C GLN A 105 2.13 -10.23 -3.86
N GLN A 106 2.42 -8.99 -3.47
CA GLN A 106 2.40 -8.48 -2.10
C GLN A 106 1.37 -7.37 -1.94
N PHE A 107 0.74 -7.33 -0.78
CA PHE A 107 -0.19 -6.26 -0.44
C PHE A 107 0.54 -5.14 0.31
N SER A 108 0.62 -3.95 -0.26
CA SER A 108 1.41 -2.85 0.28
C SER A 108 0.57 -1.91 1.15
N VAL A 109 1.01 -1.70 2.39
CA VAL A 109 0.33 -0.83 3.36
C VAL A 109 1.31 0.19 3.92
N MET A 110 0.96 1.46 3.84
CA MET A 110 1.70 2.56 4.47
C MET A 110 1.06 2.89 5.82
N THR A 111 1.87 3.02 6.87
CA THR A 111 1.45 3.43 8.22
C THR A 111 2.51 4.33 8.87
N THR A 112 2.34 4.66 10.15
CA THR A 112 3.26 5.52 10.89
C THR A 112 4.25 4.76 11.76
N TYR A 113 5.39 5.38 12.05
CA TYR A 113 6.33 4.92 13.08
C TYR A 113 5.68 4.97 14.49
N PRO A 114 6.22 4.22 15.49
CA PRO A 114 7.29 3.25 15.39
C PRO A 114 6.85 1.98 14.68
N ARG A 115 7.82 1.26 14.08
CA ARG A 115 7.57 -0.05 13.45
C ARG A 115 7.13 -1.04 14.52
N ARG A 116 6.02 -1.73 14.29
CA ARG A 116 5.67 -2.89 15.12
C ARG A 116 6.36 -4.12 14.55
N GLN A 117 6.74 -5.05 15.42
CA GLN A 117 7.33 -6.30 14.99
C GLN A 117 6.26 -7.12 14.26
N LEU A 118 6.41 -7.25 12.95
CA LEU A 118 5.47 -7.95 12.09
C LEU A 118 5.73 -9.45 12.20
N VAL A 119 4.68 -10.21 12.44
CA VAL A 119 4.72 -11.66 12.32
C VAL A 119 4.24 -11.97 10.91
N THR A 120 5.16 -12.35 10.03
CA THR A 120 4.83 -12.76 8.66
C THR A 120 4.05 -14.06 8.73
N THR A 121 2.75 -14.01 8.52
CA THR A 121 1.91 -15.20 8.42
C THR A 121 1.89 -15.68 6.98
N ARG A 122 2.07 -16.99 6.79
CA ARG A 122 2.51 -17.65 5.54
C ARG A 122 1.66 -17.39 4.27
N ASN A 123 0.49 -16.75 4.36
CA ASN A 123 -0.51 -16.84 3.28
C ASN A 123 -0.83 -15.49 2.60
N VAL A 124 -0.42 -14.35 3.15
CA VAL A 124 -0.34 -13.05 2.44
C VAL A 124 0.82 -12.27 3.04
N THR A 125 1.89 -12.09 2.29
CA THR A 125 2.98 -11.18 2.64
C THR A 125 2.47 -9.76 2.43
N THR A 126 1.93 -9.18 3.49
CA THR A 126 1.68 -7.74 3.54
C THR A 126 3.01 -7.04 3.75
N ASP A 127 3.33 -6.13 2.85
CA ASP A 127 4.53 -5.31 2.93
C ASP A 127 4.18 -3.98 3.59
N TRP A 128 5.00 -3.62 4.57
CA TRP A 128 4.72 -2.48 5.44
C TRP A 128 5.71 -1.37 5.20
N PHE A 129 5.18 -0.22 4.81
CA PHE A 129 5.91 1.02 4.60
C PHE A 129 5.57 2.02 5.70
N TYR A 130 6.50 2.92 5.98
CA TYR A 130 6.42 3.79 7.14
C TYR A 130 6.79 5.23 6.80
N ARG A 131 5.99 6.18 7.29
CA ARG A 131 6.27 7.62 7.25
C ARG A 131 5.90 8.27 8.60
N ASP A 132 6.33 9.49 8.83
CA ASP A 132 6.08 10.16 10.12
C ASP A 132 4.62 10.63 10.25
N THR A 133 4.01 11.07 9.16
CA THR A 133 2.63 11.55 9.13
C THR A 133 1.98 11.15 7.80
N LEU A 134 0.69 10.80 7.83
CA LEU A 134 -0.06 10.44 6.62
C LEU A 134 -0.71 11.67 5.98
N PRO A 135 -0.76 11.75 4.64
CA PRO A 135 -1.49 12.78 3.92
C PRO A 135 -2.98 12.42 3.85
N GLU A 136 -3.72 12.65 4.93
CA GLU A 136 -5.13 12.23 5.07
C GLU A 136 -6.02 12.75 3.93
N ASP A 137 -5.77 13.97 3.44
CA ASP A 137 -6.52 14.61 2.35
C ASP A 137 -6.25 14.00 0.97
N ALA A 138 -5.20 13.18 0.84
CA ALA A 138 -4.87 12.46 -0.38
C ALA A 138 -5.35 11.00 -0.35
N LEU A 139 -6.15 10.62 0.64
CA LEU A 139 -6.70 9.28 0.77
C LEU A 139 -8.14 9.23 0.26
N ILE A 140 -8.45 8.18 -0.49
CA ILE A 140 -9.81 7.89 -0.96
C ILE A 140 -10.32 6.59 -0.36
N ILE A 141 -11.64 6.46 -0.25
CA ILE A 141 -12.30 5.28 0.31
C ILE A 141 -12.68 4.34 -0.84
N LYS A 142 -12.34 3.06 -0.69
CA LYS A 142 -12.74 1.99 -1.63
C LYS A 142 -13.53 0.91 -0.89
N ASN A 143 -14.63 0.47 -1.49
CA ASN A 143 -15.43 -0.64 -0.96
C ASN A 143 -14.67 -1.97 -1.08
N THR A 144 -14.83 -2.82 -0.08
CA THR A 144 -14.33 -4.20 -0.05
C THR A 144 -15.44 -5.16 0.37
N GLU A 145 -15.16 -6.46 0.36
CA GLU A 145 -16.13 -7.49 0.78
C GLU A 145 -16.64 -7.32 2.22
N THR A 146 -15.84 -6.69 3.08
CA THR A 146 -16.10 -6.59 4.53
C THR A 146 -16.28 -5.16 5.04
N GLY A 147 -16.42 -4.19 4.12
CA GLY A 147 -16.61 -2.79 4.47
C GLY A 147 -15.85 -1.89 3.51
N THR A 148 -14.98 -1.06 4.04
CA THR A 148 -14.20 -0.09 3.26
C THR A 148 -12.76 -0.07 3.69
N ILE A 149 -11.87 0.33 2.79
CA ILE A 149 -10.46 0.57 3.05
C ILE A 149 -10.06 1.94 2.55
N ARG A 150 -8.98 2.49 3.11
CA ARG A 150 -8.37 3.74 2.66
C ARG A 150 -7.22 3.43 1.71
N ILE A 151 -7.21 4.08 0.55
CA ILE A 151 -6.15 3.91 -0.44
C ILE A 151 -5.61 5.28 -0.85
N SER A 152 -4.38 5.35 -1.35
CA SER A 152 -3.84 6.59 -1.93
C SER A 152 -4.61 6.99 -3.18
N ASN A 153 -4.84 8.29 -3.39
CA ASN A 153 -5.29 8.83 -4.67
C ASN A 153 -4.23 8.63 -5.77
N SER A 154 -4.56 9.00 -7.00
CA SER A 154 -3.70 8.78 -8.17
C SER A 154 -2.33 9.45 -8.05
N LEU A 155 -2.24 10.73 -7.68
CA LEU A 155 -0.95 11.43 -7.54
C LEU A 155 -0.11 10.90 -6.37
N LEU A 156 -0.72 10.58 -5.22
CA LEU A 156 0.00 9.97 -4.11
C LEU A 156 0.49 8.58 -4.48
N THR A 157 -0.29 7.81 -5.23
CA THR A 157 0.11 6.49 -5.73
C THR A 157 1.31 6.60 -6.66
N ALA A 158 1.29 7.55 -7.61
CA ALA A 158 2.41 7.86 -8.49
C ALA A 158 3.68 8.24 -7.70
N ALA A 159 3.54 9.14 -6.71
CA ALA A 159 4.65 9.56 -5.86
C ALA A 159 5.21 8.40 -5.02
N ASP A 160 4.34 7.56 -4.46
CA ASP A 160 4.72 6.40 -3.67
C ASP A 160 5.51 5.40 -4.52
N LEU A 161 5.04 5.08 -5.73
CA LEU A 161 5.71 4.20 -6.70
C LEU A 161 7.11 4.72 -7.05
N VAL A 162 7.24 6.00 -7.41
CA VAL A 162 8.54 6.62 -7.74
C VAL A 162 9.48 6.65 -6.53
N GLN A 163 8.97 6.99 -5.35
CA GLN A 163 9.77 7.07 -4.13
C GLN A 163 10.30 5.70 -3.70
N ASN A 164 9.51 4.64 -3.92
CA ASN A 164 9.82 3.28 -3.48
C ASN A 164 10.07 2.35 -4.66
N GLN A 165 10.56 2.89 -5.78
CA GLN A 165 10.83 2.16 -7.02
C GLN A 165 11.58 0.83 -6.84
N GLN A 166 12.50 0.76 -5.87
CA GLN A 166 13.28 -0.45 -5.57
C GLN A 166 12.43 -1.60 -5.00
N HIS A 167 11.27 -1.30 -4.40
CA HIS A 167 10.34 -2.27 -3.84
C HIS A 167 9.26 -2.73 -4.84
N VAL A 168 9.16 -2.08 -6.01
CA VAL A 168 8.11 -2.36 -7.00
C VAL A 168 8.64 -2.88 -8.33
N GLY A 169 9.95 -3.15 -8.42
CA GLY A 169 10.60 -3.71 -9.62
C GLY A 169 11.38 -2.71 -10.47
N GLY A 170 11.66 -1.51 -9.96
CA GLY A 170 12.41 -0.47 -10.65
C GLY A 170 11.54 0.54 -11.40
N LEU A 171 12.17 1.54 -12.01
CA LEU A 171 11.46 2.63 -12.69
C LEU A 171 10.75 2.21 -13.98
N SER A 172 11.24 1.20 -14.70
CA SER A 172 10.55 0.65 -15.90
C SER A 172 9.13 0.22 -15.56
N ARG A 173 8.98 -0.63 -14.53
CA ARG A 173 7.67 -1.08 -14.07
C ARG A 173 6.80 0.05 -13.50
N VAL A 174 7.43 1.05 -12.89
CA VAL A 174 6.71 2.26 -12.46
C VAL A 174 6.18 3.03 -13.66
N ALA A 175 6.98 3.21 -14.71
CA ALA A 175 6.60 3.92 -15.92
C ALA A 175 5.41 3.23 -16.62
N THR A 176 5.43 1.90 -16.79
CA THR A 176 4.30 1.15 -17.38
C THR A 176 2.99 1.40 -16.61
N ILE A 177 3.01 1.41 -15.28
CA ILE A 177 1.81 1.68 -14.48
C ILE A 177 1.39 3.16 -14.59
N LEU A 178 2.36 4.05 -14.70
CA LEU A 178 2.10 5.47 -14.82
C LEU A 178 1.44 5.82 -16.15
N GLU A 179 1.72 5.10 -17.25
CA GLU A 179 1.06 5.30 -18.55
C GLU A 179 -0.47 5.35 -18.40
N GLU A 180 -1.08 4.37 -17.73
CA GLU A 180 -2.53 4.39 -17.44
C GLU A 180 -2.91 5.32 -16.28
N LEU A 181 -2.07 5.40 -15.25
CA LEU A 181 -2.40 6.18 -14.05
C LEU A 181 -2.51 7.68 -14.34
N THR A 182 -1.75 8.19 -15.33
CA THR A 182 -1.74 9.61 -15.71
C THR A 182 -3.13 10.15 -16.03
N GLU A 183 -3.98 9.36 -16.69
CA GLU A 183 -5.35 9.75 -17.05
C GLU A 183 -6.23 10.05 -15.83
N GLN A 184 -5.87 9.51 -14.67
CA GLN A 184 -6.59 9.71 -13.40
C GLN A 184 -5.92 10.76 -12.50
N ILE A 185 -4.76 11.29 -12.87
CA ILE A 185 -4.04 12.27 -12.04
C ILE A 185 -4.64 13.65 -12.23
N ASP A 186 -5.08 14.26 -11.13
CA ASP A 186 -5.41 15.69 -11.08
C ASP A 186 -4.35 16.45 -10.30
N ILE A 187 -3.31 16.92 -11.01
CA ILE A 187 -2.21 17.67 -10.42
C ILE A 187 -2.70 18.93 -9.69
N ASN A 188 -3.69 19.63 -10.24
CA ASN A 188 -4.11 20.94 -9.73
C ASN A 188 -4.79 20.80 -8.37
N SER A 189 -5.62 19.78 -8.17
CA SER A 189 -6.31 19.57 -6.90
C SER A 189 -5.47 18.78 -5.89
N GLN A 190 -4.62 17.85 -6.35
CA GLN A 190 -3.94 16.90 -5.46
C GLN A 190 -2.53 17.33 -5.02
N PHE A 191 -1.82 18.17 -5.79
CA PHE A 191 -0.41 18.44 -5.51
C PHE A 191 -0.19 19.17 -4.18
N GLN A 192 -0.99 20.21 -3.90
CA GLN A 192 -0.79 21.07 -2.73
C GLN A 192 -0.88 20.30 -1.40
N THR A 193 -1.77 19.31 -1.31
CA THR A 193 -1.93 18.48 -0.10
C THR A 193 -0.75 17.52 0.09
N LEU A 194 0.04 17.25 -0.94
CA LEU A 194 1.13 16.27 -0.92
C LEU A 194 2.52 16.87 -0.75
N ILE A 195 2.71 18.16 -1.04
CA ILE A 195 4.01 18.87 -0.89
C ILE A 195 4.67 18.61 0.48
N PRO A 196 3.96 18.68 1.63
CA PRO A 196 4.59 18.49 2.93
C PRO A 196 5.08 17.05 3.19
N TYR A 197 4.54 16.07 2.45
CA TYR A 197 4.72 14.65 2.71
C TYR A 197 5.70 13.96 1.76
N VAL A 198 5.93 14.55 0.59
CA VAL A 198 6.72 13.95 -0.50
C VAL A 198 7.96 14.80 -0.77
N LYS A 199 9.13 14.14 -0.81
CA LYS A 199 10.41 14.82 -1.06
C LYS A 199 10.45 15.40 -2.47
N THR A 200 11.08 16.58 -2.62
CA THR A 200 11.28 17.25 -3.92
C THR A 200 11.86 16.33 -5.00
N VAL A 201 12.82 15.47 -4.64
CA VAL A 201 13.43 14.51 -5.59
C VAL A 201 12.41 13.54 -6.20
N THR A 202 11.36 13.16 -5.47
CA THR A 202 10.29 12.30 -5.99
C THR A 202 9.52 13.02 -7.09
N TRP A 203 9.18 14.30 -6.88
CA TRP A 203 8.52 15.13 -7.88
C TRP A 203 9.41 15.37 -9.10
N GLN A 204 10.71 15.59 -8.89
CA GLN A 204 11.68 15.72 -9.98
C GLN A 204 11.73 14.47 -10.87
N ARG A 205 11.77 13.28 -10.24
CA ARG A 205 11.77 12.00 -10.96
C ARG A 205 10.43 11.73 -11.66
N LEU A 206 9.31 11.97 -10.97
CA LEU A 206 7.97 11.79 -11.55
C LEU A 206 7.79 12.70 -12.77
N GLY A 207 8.14 13.98 -12.65
CA GLY A 207 8.06 14.92 -13.76
C GLY A 207 8.93 14.54 -14.95
N PHE A 208 10.17 14.09 -14.69
CA PHE A 208 11.04 13.59 -15.75
C PHE A 208 10.41 12.39 -16.50
N ILE A 209 9.84 11.43 -15.76
CA ILE A 209 9.19 10.24 -16.34
C ILE A 209 7.96 10.64 -17.15
N LEU A 210 7.09 11.49 -16.62
CA LEU A 210 5.90 11.99 -17.33
C LEU A 210 6.28 12.65 -18.66
N GLU A 211 7.30 13.52 -18.66
CA GLU A 211 7.66 14.30 -19.85
C GLU A 211 8.44 13.50 -20.90
N ASN A 212 9.38 12.67 -20.47
CA ASN A 212 10.39 12.07 -21.37
C ASN A 212 10.20 10.57 -21.61
N VAL A 213 9.40 9.89 -20.79
CA VAL A 213 9.14 8.45 -20.94
C VAL A 213 7.70 8.24 -21.40
N ILE A 214 6.73 8.80 -20.67
CA ILE A 214 5.29 8.64 -20.97
C ILE A 214 4.81 9.64 -22.03
N GLU A 215 5.60 10.70 -22.26
CA GLU A 215 5.28 11.80 -23.19
C GLU A 215 4.01 12.61 -22.85
N ASP A 216 3.51 12.51 -21.61
CA ASP A 216 2.44 13.36 -21.07
C ASP A 216 3.00 14.72 -20.62
N LYS A 217 3.29 15.56 -21.61
CA LYS A 217 3.82 16.91 -21.41
C LYS A 217 2.84 17.82 -20.67
N GLU A 218 1.53 17.62 -20.84
CA GLU A 218 0.53 18.47 -20.18
C GLU A 218 0.57 18.29 -18.66
N THR A 219 0.54 17.06 -18.18
CA THR A 219 0.64 16.75 -16.75
C THR A 219 2.00 17.14 -16.19
N ALA A 220 3.08 16.90 -16.94
CA ALA A 220 4.43 17.29 -16.56
C ALA A 220 4.59 18.81 -16.43
N ASP A 221 4.02 19.60 -17.35
CA ASP A 221 4.04 21.06 -17.32
C ASP A 221 3.33 21.60 -16.08
N LYS A 222 2.11 21.11 -15.79
CA LYS A 222 1.35 21.48 -14.57
C LYS A 222 2.14 21.17 -13.30
N LEU A 223 2.73 19.97 -13.21
CA LEU A 223 3.54 19.57 -12.06
C LEU A 223 4.76 20.49 -11.90
N TYR A 224 5.41 20.83 -13.01
CA TYR A 224 6.59 21.70 -13.01
C TYR A 224 6.28 23.11 -12.50
N GLU A 225 5.18 23.70 -12.97
CA GLU A 225 4.73 25.03 -12.55
C GLU A 225 4.42 25.07 -11.05
N LEU A 226 3.63 24.11 -10.56
CA LEU A 226 3.29 24.05 -9.13
C LEU A 226 4.52 23.76 -8.26
N LEU A 227 5.43 22.90 -8.70
CA LEU A 227 6.66 22.62 -7.98
C LEU A 227 7.55 23.87 -7.89
N ARG A 228 7.65 24.67 -8.97
CA ARG A 228 8.36 25.95 -8.93
C ARG A 228 7.69 26.97 -8.01
N ALA A 229 6.36 27.03 -8.01
CA ALA A 229 5.59 27.93 -7.14
C ALA A 229 5.74 27.56 -5.64
N SER A 230 5.97 26.28 -5.33
CA SER A 230 6.15 25.78 -3.95
C SER A 230 7.43 26.23 -3.25
N SER A 231 8.29 27.03 -3.91
CA SER A 231 9.63 27.43 -3.45
C SER A 231 10.58 26.24 -3.16
N ALA A 232 10.25 25.04 -3.64
CA ALA A 232 11.11 23.88 -3.52
C ALA A 232 12.39 24.09 -4.34
N ARG A 233 13.55 24.00 -3.66
CA ARG A 233 14.84 24.08 -4.33
C ARG A 233 15.15 22.76 -5.05
N MET A 234 15.01 22.76 -6.36
CA MET A 234 15.47 21.65 -7.20
C MET A 234 17.00 21.65 -7.32
N VAL A 235 17.62 20.52 -7.03
CA VAL A 235 19.06 20.26 -7.20
C VAL A 235 19.23 18.99 -8.01
N TYR A 236 20.36 18.85 -8.72
CA TYR A 236 20.63 17.64 -9.49
C TYR A 236 20.64 16.40 -8.60
N LYS A 237 19.85 15.40 -8.97
CA LYS A 237 19.75 14.10 -8.32
C LYS A 237 19.73 12.98 -9.35
N PRO A 238 20.26 11.79 -9.06
CA PRO A 238 20.16 10.65 -9.97
C PRO A 238 18.70 10.24 -10.18
N LEU A 239 18.36 9.87 -11.41
CA LEU A 239 17.05 9.36 -11.80
C LEU A 239 16.69 8.13 -10.97
N SER A 240 17.63 7.18 -10.85
CA SER A 240 17.50 6.02 -9.98
C SER A 240 18.61 5.90 -8.94
N THR A 241 18.28 5.32 -7.78
CA THR A 241 19.25 4.94 -6.76
C THR A 241 19.78 3.51 -6.92
N SER A 242 19.30 2.73 -7.90
CA SER A 242 19.80 1.37 -8.17
C SER A 242 21.11 1.32 -8.95
N ALA A 243 21.51 2.43 -9.57
CA ALA A 243 22.72 2.53 -10.38
C ALA A 243 23.61 3.67 -9.88
N GLU A 244 24.89 3.65 -10.28
CA GLU A 244 25.82 4.75 -10.04
C GLU A 244 25.27 6.04 -10.65
N ASP A 245 25.57 7.19 -10.02
CA ASP A 245 25.14 8.47 -10.56
C ASP A 245 25.87 8.76 -11.88
N ASN A 246 25.21 9.44 -12.82
CA ASN A 246 25.79 9.82 -14.10
C ASN A 246 25.68 11.34 -14.31
N PRO A 247 26.58 12.15 -13.71
CA PRO A 247 26.54 13.59 -13.85
C PRO A 247 26.92 14.10 -15.24
N SER A 248 27.20 13.26 -16.23
CA SER A 248 27.47 13.71 -17.60
C SER A 248 26.20 13.80 -18.46
N SER A 249 25.22 12.94 -18.21
CA SER A 249 23.91 12.96 -18.85
C SER A 249 22.88 13.57 -17.91
N ARG A 250 22.33 14.74 -18.26
CA ARG A 250 21.44 15.49 -17.36
C ARG A 250 20.24 16.07 -18.08
N ASP A 251 19.10 15.99 -17.42
CA ASP A 251 17.95 16.82 -17.71
C ASP A 251 18.01 18.13 -16.89
N ASN A 252 17.93 19.25 -17.61
CA ASN A 252 18.07 20.58 -17.02
C ASN A 252 16.79 21.09 -16.38
N ARG A 253 15.63 20.65 -16.86
CA ARG A 253 14.32 21.12 -16.42
C ARG A 253 14.02 20.60 -15.03
N TRP A 254 14.04 19.29 -14.86
CA TRP A 254 13.77 18.57 -13.61
C TRP A 254 15.00 18.44 -12.72
N LYS A 255 16.19 18.83 -13.20
CA LYS A 255 17.46 18.67 -12.49
C LYS A 255 17.68 17.20 -12.11
N ILE A 256 17.66 16.34 -13.12
CA ILE A 256 17.87 14.89 -12.95
C ILE A 256 19.13 14.47 -13.73
N ASN A 257 19.98 13.66 -13.10
CA ASN A 257 21.07 12.97 -13.78
C ASN A 257 20.54 11.64 -14.32
N ILE A 258 20.58 11.45 -15.63
CA ILE A 258 20.00 10.29 -16.31
C ILE A 258 21.02 9.15 -16.23
N ASN A 259 20.84 8.30 -15.21
CA ASN A 259 21.77 7.22 -14.88
C ASN A 259 21.22 5.81 -15.11
N VAL A 260 19.98 5.72 -15.59
CA VAL A 260 19.33 4.48 -16.05
C VAL A 260 18.48 4.81 -17.25
N GLU A 261 18.32 3.83 -18.14
CA GLU A 261 17.31 3.84 -19.19
C GLU A 261 16.01 3.28 -18.63
N ILE A 262 14.88 3.85 -19.04
CA ILE A 262 13.55 3.44 -18.63
C ILE A 262 12.81 3.02 -19.89
N GLU A 263 12.48 1.75 -19.98
CA GLU A 263 11.65 1.17 -21.03
C GLU A 263 10.31 0.81 -20.42
N THR A 264 9.21 1.14 -21.09
CA THR A 264 7.89 0.64 -20.73
C THR A 264 7.66 -0.69 -21.40
N ASP A 265 6.98 -1.58 -20.69
CA ASP A 265 6.63 -2.90 -21.24
C ASP A 265 5.48 -2.72 -22.23
N ASP A 266 5.56 -3.35 -23.41
CA ASP A 266 4.41 -3.43 -24.33
C ASP A 266 3.26 -4.18 -23.62
N ILE A 267 2.13 -3.50 -23.41
CA ILE A 267 0.91 -4.04 -22.81
C ILE A 267 0.04 -4.76 -23.84
#